data_AF-A0A2R6C0S1-F1
#
_entry.id   AF-A0A2R6C0S1-F1
#
_cell.length_a   1.000
_cell.length_b   1.000
_cell.length_c   1.000
_cell.angle_alpha   90.00
_cell.angle_beta   90.00
_cell.angle_gamma   90.00
#
_symmetry.space_group_name_H-M   'P 1'
#
loop_
_entity.id
_entity.type
_entity.pdbx_description
1 polymer ?
#
loop_
_entity_poly.entity_id
_entity_poly.type
_entity_poly.pdbx_seq_one_letter_code
_entity_poly.pdbx_strand_id
1 'polypeptide(L)'
;SFYCSRCGWENKDLNGAVFECGGCGLRIDRQLNAAINLYMRLRFGYTTNWEDGRKRVELKMEGASQREWWDTVVLPSLLGGCVPDRGRAEGDQ
;
A
#
# COMPACT_ATOMS: atom_id res chain seq x y z
N SER A 1 -2.82 9.51 7.03
CA SER A 1 -3.76 8.39 6.79
C SER A 1 -3.59 7.39 7.92
N PHE A 2 -4.68 6.87 8.49
CA PHE A 2 -4.66 5.78 9.48
C PHE A 2 -4.34 4.42 8.86
N TYR A 3 -4.51 4.29 7.54
CA TYR A 3 -4.32 3.03 6.83
C TYR A 3 -2.88 2.81 6.39
N CYS A 4 -2.41 1.57 6.48
CA CYS A 4 -1.16 1.13 5.90
C CYS A 4 -1.23 1.21 4.38
N SER A 5 -0.34 1.99 3.77
CA SER A 5 -0.27 2.12 2.30
C SER A 5 0.11 0.82 1.58
N ARG A 6 0.72 -0.14 2.27
CA ARG A 6 1.10 -1.43 1.71
C ARG A 6 0.01 -2.49 1.79
N CYS A 7 -0.69 -2.62 2.92
CA CYS A 7 -1.59 -3.76 3.14
C CYS A 7 -3.01 -3.38 3.59
N GLY A 8 -3.33 -2.08 3.66
CA GLY A 8 -4.66 -1.61 4.04
C GLY A 8 -5.02 -1.70 5.52
N TRP A 9 -4.14 -2.26 6.38
CA TRP A 9 -4.40 -2.37 7.81
C TRP A 9 -4.67 -1.02 8.46
N GLU A 10 -5.73 -0.92 9.27
CA GLU A 10 -6.07 0.27 10.04
C GLU A 10 -5.20 0.35 11.29
N ASN A 11 -4.37 1.39 11.35
CA ASN A 11 -3.56 1.68 12.52
C ASN A 11 -4.27 2.67 13.44
N LYS A 12 -4.43 2.30 14.71
CA LYS A 12 -5.05 3.12 15.74
C LYS A 12 -4.06 4.08 16.41
N ASP A 13 -2.77 3.78 16.37
CA ASP A 13 -1.73 4.64 16.91
C ASP A 13 -1.09 5.48 15.81
N LEU A 14 -1.23 6.80 15.92
CA LEU A 14 -0.64 7.76 15.00
C LEU A 14 0.40 8.67 15.68
N ASN A 15 0.93 8.31 16.85
CA ASN A 15 1.92 9.15 17.53
C ASN A 15 3.31 9.09 16.85
N GLY A 16 4.13 10.12 17.02
CA GLY A 16 5.53 10.14 16.56
C GLY A 16 5.76 10.70 15.16
N ALA A 17 6.78 10.26 14.43
CA ALA A 17 7.01 10.60 13.01
C ALA A 17 6.99 9.36 12.10
N VAL A 18 7.20 8.18 12.69
CA VAL A 18 7.23 6.89 12.02
C VAL A 18 5.85 6.26 12.06
N PHE A 19 5.40 5.73 10.93
CA PHE A 19 4.24 4.86 10.85
C PHE A 19 4.70 3.40 10.92
N GLU A 20 4.20 2.66 11.91
CA GLU A 20 4.49 1.23 12.08
C GLU A 20 3.22 0.39 11.92
N CYS A 21 3.19 -0.47 10.90
CA CYS A 21 2.02 -1.28 10.62
C CYS A 21 2.01 -2.59 11.41
N GLY A 22 1.04 -2.75 12.33
CA GLY A 22 0.84 -4.01 13.04
C GLY A 22 0.40 -5.19 12.16
N GLY A 23 -0.16 -4.94 10.97
CA GLY A 23 -0.64 -5.99 10.07
C GLY A 23 0.44 -6.60 9.16
N CYS A 24 1.45 -5.82 8.73
CA CYS A 24 2.48 -6.31 7.80
C CYS A 24 3.92 -5.92 8.15
N GLY A 25 4.14 -5.23 9.27
CA GLY A 25 5.47 -4.84 9.76
C GLY A 25 6.12 -3.67 9.02
N LEU A 26 5.42 -3.00 8.09
CA LEU A 26 5.96 -1.82 7.40
C LEU A 26 6.31 -0.72 8.41
N ARG A 27 7.54 -0.20 8.32
CA ARG A 27 8.01 1.00 9.05
C ARG A 27 8.46 2.04 8.04
N ILE A 28 7.82 3.20 8.04
CA ILE A 28 8.07 4.28 7.07
C ILE A 28 7.74 5.63 7.68
N ASP A 29 8.25 6.72 7.11
CA ASP A 29 7.79 8.07 7.47
C ASP A 29 6.26 8.16 7.32
N ARG A 30 5.59 8.71 8.34
CA ARG A 30 4.13 8.76 8.39
C ARG A 30 3.54 9.65 7.30
N GLN A 31 4.21 10.74 6.94
CA GLN A 31 3.76 11.64 5.89
C GLN A 31 3.91 10.97 4.53
N LEU A 32 4.99 10.23 4.31
CA LEU A 32 5.15 9.39 3.13
C LEU A 32 4.06 8.31 3.03
N ASN A 33 3.74 7.61 4.12
CA ASN A 33 2.61 6.67 4.14
C ASN A 33 1.28 7.35 3.76
N ALA A 34 1.05 8.57 4.27
CA ALA A 34 -0.15 9.34 3.93
C ALA A 34 -0.16 9.76 2.45
N ALA A 35 0.98 10.22 1.92
CA ALA A 35 1.12 10.62 0.53
C ALA A 35 0.87 9.46 -0.43
N ILE A 36 1.41 8.27 -0.15
CA ILE A 36 1.16 7.06 -0.97
C ILE A 36 -0.33 6.70 -0.95
N ASN A 37 -1.00 6.77 0.20
CA ASN A 37 -2.45 6.53 0.28
C ASN A 37 -3.26 7.53 -0.55
N LEU A 38 -2.90 8.81 -0.53
CA LEU A 38 -3.55 9.83 -1.37
C LEU A 38 -3.31 9.53 -2.85
N TYR A 39 -2.07 9.21 -3.22
CA TYR A 39 -1.72 8.83 -4.58
C TYR A 39 -2.53 7.64 -5.09
N MET A 40 -2.64 6.56 -4.31
CA MET A 40 -3.43 5.38 -4.70
C MET A 40 -4.91 5.71 -4.91
N ARG A 41 -5.50 6.55 -4.04
CA ARG A 41 -6.91 6.98 -4.19
C ARG A 41 -7.14 7.78 -5.47
N LEU A 42 -6.19 8.65 -5.82
CA LEU A 42 -6.25 9.43 -7.06
C LEU A 42 -6.03 8.53 -8.28
N ARG A 43 -5.11 7.57 -8.20
CA ARG A 43 -4.73 6.71 -9.33
C ARG A 43 -5.75 5.63 -9.65
N PHE A 44 -6.26 4.94 -8.63
CA PHE A 44 -7.17 3.80 -8.82
C PHE A 44 -8.63 4.17 -8.64
N GLY A 45 -8.92 5.34 -8.07
CA GLY A 45 -10.22 5.60 -7.51
C GLY A 45 -10.49 4.72 -6.28
N TYR A 46 -11.58 5.02 -5.58
CA TYR A 46 -11.98 4.28 -4.39
C TYR A 46 -13.48 4.37 -4.19
N THR A 47 -14.03 3.40 -3.47
CA THR A 47 -15.37 3.49 -2.88
C THR A 47 -15.25 3.83 -1.40
N THR A 48 -16.30 4.44 -0.86
CA THR A 48 -16.41 4.67 0.58
C THR A 48 -17.70 4.09 1.08
N ASN A 49 -17.58 3.20 2.06
CA ASN A 49 -18.73 2.65 2.77
C ASN A 49 -18.69 3.15 4.22
N TRP A 50 -19.87 3.42 4.76
CA TRP A 50 -20.05 3.79 6.16
C TRP A 50 -20.75 2.64 6.86
N GLU A 51 -20.03 1.95 7.75
CA GLU A 51 -20.55 0.83 8.53
C GLU A 51 -20.21 1.09 9.99
N ASP A 52 -21.21 1.01 10.88
CA ASP A 52 -21.05 1.21 12.33
C ASP A 52 -20.32 2.53 12.70
N GLY A 53 -20.59 3.60 11.95
CA GLY A 53 -19.95 4.92 12.15
C GLY A 53 -18.49 4.98 11.68
N ARG A 54 -17.96 3.93 11.05
CA ARG A 54 -16.61 3.89 10.50
C ARG A 54 -16.63 3.99 8.98
N LYS A 55 -15.76 4.85 8.45
CA LYS A 55 -15.55 5.01 7.00
C LYS A 55 -14.52 3.98 6.51
N ARG A 56 -14.99 2.93 5.83
CA ARG A 56 -14.11 2.03 5.06
C ARG A 56 -13.78 2.67 3.71
N VAL A 57 -12.52 2.54 3.32
CA VAL A 57 -12.01 2.97 2.00
C VAL A 57 -11.50 1.74 1.28
N GLU A 58 -12.07 1.46 0.12
CA GLU A 58 -11.70 0.32 -0.71
C GLU A 58 -11.22 0.81 -2.07
N LEU A 59 -10.01 0.40 -2.47
CA LEU A 59 -9.39 0.82 -3.73
C LEU A 59 -9.93 -0.01 -4.89
N LYS A 60 -10.23 0.62 -6.03
CA LYS A 60 -10.72 -0.07 -7.24
C LYS A 60 -9.55 -0.60 -8.08
N MET A 61 -8.76 -1.48 -7.51
CA MET A 61 -7.58 -2.05 -8.19
C MET A 61 -7.98 -3.29 -9.00
N GLU A 62 -7.52 -3.38 -10.24
CA GLU A 62 -7.69 -4.57 -11.10
C GLU A 62 -6.35 -5.31 -11.25
N GLY A 63 -6.39 -6.65 -11.21
CA GLY A 63 -5.24 -7.51 -11.53
C GLY A 63 -4.11 -7.56 -10.50
N ALA A 64 -4.18 -6.81 -9.40
CA ALA A 64 -3.23 -6.91 -8.29
C ALA A 64 -3.86 -6.46 -6.97
N SER A 65 -3.50 -7.13 -5.88
CA SER A 65 -3.78 -6.63 -4.54
C SER A 65 -2.96 -5.36 -4.25
N GLN A 66 -3.42 -4.56 -3.29
CA GLN A 66 -2.69 -3.38 -2.81
C GLN A 66 -1.23 -3.71 -2.44
N ARG A 67 -1.00 -4.87 -1.81
CA ARG A 67 0.32 -5.32 -1.37
C ARG A 67 1.24 -5.65 -2.53
N GLU A 68 0.76 -6.42 -3.50
CA GLU A 68 1.54 -6.79 -4.69
C GLU A 68 1.92 -5.56 -5.51
N TRP A 69 0.97 -4.64 -5.69
CA TRP A 69 1.25 -3.38 -6.36
C TRP A 69 2.29 -2.55 -5.61
N TRP A 70 2.15 -2.41 -4.29
CA TRP A 70 3.10 -1.66 -3.47
C TRP A 70 4.50 -2.25 -3.54
N ASP A 71 4.62 -3.57 -3.45
CA ASP A 71 5.90 -4.28 -3.54
C ASP A 71 6.53 -4.16 -4.95
N THR A 72 5.72 -4.03 -6.00
CA THR A 72 6.22 -3.90 -7.38
C THR A 72 6.58 -2.45 -7.76
N VAL A 73 5.89 -1.46 -7.20
CA VAL A 73 5.99 -0.06 -7.65
C VAL A 73 6.67 0.86 -6.63
N VAL A 74 6.25 0.76 -5.36
CA VAL A 74 6.75 1.64 -4.30
C VAL A 74 8.08 1.14 -3.77
N LEU A 75 8.17 -0.13 -3.41
CA LEU A 75 9.35 -0.70 -2.75
C LEU A 75 10.65 -0.48 -3.57
N PRO A 76 10.70 -0.75 -4.89
CA PRO A 76 11.92 -0.53 -5.67
C PRO A 76 12.32 0.94 -5.71
N SER A 77 11.34 1.84 -5.77
CA SER A 77 11.56 3.30 -5.76
C SER A 77 12.15 3.79 -4.43
N LEU A 78 11.79 3.15 -3.31
CA LEU A 78 12.35 3.46 -1.99
C LEU A 78 13.77 2.92 -1.78
N LEU A 79 14.09 1.78 -2.40
CA LEU A 79 15.39 1.11 -2.26
C LEU A 79 16.44 1.58 -3.28
N GLY A 80 16.14 2.60 -4.10
CA GLY A 80 17.08 3.13 -5.08
C GLY A 80 17.16 2.37 -6.40
N GLY A 81 16.20 1.48 -6.69
CA GLY A 81 15.91 0.96 -8.03
C GLY A 81 16.97 0.05 -8.67
N CYS A 82 16.85 -1.26 -8.46
CA CYS A 82 17.14 -2.25 -9.51
C CYS A 82 15.88 -3.11 -9.62
N VAL A 83 15.17 -3.00 -10.76
CA VAL A 83 13.98 -3.83 -11.03
C VAL A 83 14.46 -5.27 -11.18
N PRO A 84 13.98 -6.24 -10.37
CA PRO A 84 14.19 -7.64 -10.70
C PRO A 84 13.41 -7.90 -11.98
N ASP A 85 14.12 -8.21 -13.06
CA ASP A 85 13.53 -8.83 -14.24
C ASP A 85 12.74 -10.04 -13.73
N ARG A 86 11.41 -10.03 -13.86
CA ARG A 86 10.61 -11.21 -13.53
C ARG A 86 11.02 -12.25 -14.55
N GLY A 87 11.95 -13.11 -14.14
CA GLY A 87 12.33 -14.32 -14.86
C GLY A 87 11.05 -15.01 -15.33
N ARG A 88 10.80 -14.89 -16.63
CA ARG A 88 9.80 -15.63 -17.37
C ARG A 88 10.18 -17.09 -17.19
N ALA A 89 9.41 -17.83 -16.39
CA ALA A 89 9.45 -19.28 -16.47
C ALA A 89 8.83 -19.66 -17.82
N GLU A 90 9.65 -19.62 -18.87
CA GLU A 90 9.43 -20.42 -20.07
C GLU A 90 9.60 -21.88 -19.64
N GLY A 91 8.47 -22.58 -19.55
CA GLY A 91 8.50 -24.04 -19.57
C GLY A 91 9.04 -24.49 -20.92
N ASP A 92 9.88 -25.51 -20.92
CA ASP A 92 10.05 -26.39 -22.06
C ASP A 92 10.34 -27.82 -21.59
N GLN A 93 9.98 -28.76 -22.46
CA GLN A 93 9.75 -30.19 -22.25
C GLN A 93 10.95 -31.01 -21.78
#